data_AF-A0A920JN74-F1
#
_entry.id   AF-A0A920JN74-F1
#
_cell.length_a   1.000
_cell.length_b   1.000
_cell.length_c   1.000
_cell.angle_alpha   90.00
_cell.angle_beta   90.00
_cell.angle_gamma   90.00
#
_symmetry.space_group_name_H-M   'P 1'
#
loop_
_entity.id
_entity.type
_entity.pdbx_description
1 polymer ?
#
loop_
_entity_poly.entity_id
_entity_poly.type
_entity_poly.pdbx_seq_one_letter_code
_entity_poly.pdbx_strand_id
1 'polypeptide(L)' 'MIGKYVDLEDSYKSLNEALYHAGIINGARVNIEYIDSEKINKTYLKNFKKG' A
#
# COMPACT_ATOMS: atom_id res chain seq x y z
N MET A 1 -0.45 -1.12 -0.13
CA MET A 1 0.58 -1.72 -1.01
C MET A 1 1.34 -2.77 -0.23
N ILE A 2 1.60 -3.94 -0.83
CA ILE A 2 2.38 -5.02 -0.21
C ILE A 2 3.69 -5.14 -0.96
N GLY A 3 4.82 -5.11 -0.25
CA GLY A 3 6.15 -5.11 -0.86
C GLY A 3 7.17 -5.88 -0.05
N LYS A 4 8.20 -6.42 -0.72
CA LYS A 4 9.34 -7.05 -0.04
C LYS A 4 10.30 -6.01 0.56
N TYR A 5 10.39 -4.84 -0.06
CA TYR A 5 11.27 -3.76 0.37
C TYR A 5 10.44 -2.49 0.60
N VAL A 6 9.58 -2.53 1.62
CA VAL A 6 8.70 -1.39 1.95
C VAL A 6 9.48 -0.16 2.43
N ASP A 7 10.69 -0.35 2.95
CA ASP A 7 11.56 0.74 3.39
C ASP A 7 12.27 1.43 2.21
N LEU A 8 12.18 0.87 1.01
CA LEU A 8 12.77 1.43 -0.21
C LEU A 8 11.69 2.17 -1.00
N GLU A 9 11.37 3.38 -0.55
CA GLU A 9 10.29 4.23 -1.07
C GLU A 9 10.38 4.43 -2.61
N ASP A 10 11.61 4.52 -3.15
CA ASP A 10 11.86 4.66 -4.58
C ASP A 10 11.38 3.47 -5.43
N SER A 11 11.27 2.27 -4.85
CA SER A 11 10.86 1.06 -5.59
C SER A 11 9.42 1.13 -6.10
N TYR A 12 8.61 2.01 -5.51
CA TYR A 12 7.18 2.07 -5.78
C TYR A 12 6.74 3.44 -6.30
N LYS A 13 7.67 4.35 -6.60
CA LYS A 13 7.37 5.72 -7.06
C LYS A 13 6.41 5.76 -8.24
N SER A 14 6.70 5.04 -9.32
CA SER A 14 5.85 5.03 -10.52
C SER A 14 4.45 4.46 -10.25
N LEU A 15 4.35 3.49 -9.35
CA LEU A 15 3.07 2.90 -8.97
C LEU A 15 2.24 3.86 -8.10
N ASN A 16 2.90 4.54 -7.16
CA ASN A 16 2.27 5.58 -6.34
C ASN A 16 1.72 6.70 -7.22
N GLU A 17 2.50 7.18 -8.19
CA GLU A 17 2.06 8.22 -9.13
C GLU A 17 0.83 7.76 -9.92
N ALA A 18 0.84 6.55 -10.48
CA ALA A 18 -0.32 6.01 -11.19
C ALA A 18 -1.59 5.98 -10.30
N LEU A 19 -1.44 5.55 -9.04
CA LEU A 19 -2.55 5.51 -8.09
C LEU A 19 -3.05 6.91 -7.73
N TYR A 20 -2.16 7.86 -7.44
CA TYR A 20 -2.53 9.25 -7.14
C TYR A 20 -3.24 9.91 -8.31
N HIS A 21 -2.73 9.74 -9.53
CA HIS A 21 -3.37 10.25 -10.74
C HIS A 21 -4.78 9.66 -10.94
N ALA A 22 -4.94 8.35 -10.71
CA ALA A 22 -6.26 7.71 -10.73
C ALA A 22 -7.20 8.31 -9.67
N GLY A 23 -6.70 8.60 -8.47
CA GLY A 23 -7.47 9.28 -7.41
C GLY A 23 -7.99 10.64 -7.86
N ILE A 24 -7.13 11.47 -8.45
CA ILE A 24 -7.49 12.80 -8.97
C ILE A 24 -8.58 12.70 -10.04
N ILE A 25 -8.42 11.78 -11.02
CA ILE A 25 -9.38 11.58 -12.11
C ILE A 25 -10.76 11.16 -11.57
N ASN A 26 -10.79 10.35 -10.52
CA ASN A 26 -12.03 9.83 -9.93
C ASN A 26 -12.57 10.72 -8.80
N GLY A 27 -11.93 11.84 -8.48
CA GLY A 27 -12.30 12.68 -7.33
C GLY A 27 -12.21 11.96 -5.99
N ALA A 28 -11.34 10.94 -5.88
CA ALA A 28 -11.19 10.09 -4.72
C ALA A 28 -9.83 10.31 -4.03
N ARG A 29 -9.84 10.34 -2.70
CA ARG A 29 -8.60 10.38 -1.91
C ARG A 29 -7.96 9.01 -1.89
N VAL A 30 -6.71 8.94 -2.34
CA VAL A 30 -5.89 7.73 -2.30
C VAL A 30 -5.09 7.71 -1.00
N ASN A 31 -5.31 6.70 -0.17
CA ASN A 31 -4.52 6.44 1.03
C ASN A 31 -3.78 5.11 0.85
N ILE A 32 -2.45 5.16 0.76
CA ILE A 32 -1.60 3.97 0.57
C ILE A 32 -0.97 3.61 1.91
N GLU A 33 -1.31 2.44 2.44
CA GLU A 33 -0.61 1.82 3.57
C GLU A 33 0.42 0.82 3.05
N TYR A 34 1.68 0.90 3.50
CA TYR A 34 2.73 -0.03 3.10
C TYR A 34 2.80 -1.19 4.09
N ILE A 35 2.74 -2.41 3.56
CA ILE A 35 2.79 -3.65 4.34
C ILE A 35 3.99 -4.46 3.86
N ASP A 36 4.89 -4.75 4.78
CA ASP A 36 6.01 -5.64 4.56
C ASP A 36 5.50 -7.07 4.29
N SER A 37 5.80 -7.58 3.11
CA SER A 37 5.37 -8.91 2.66
C SER A 37 5.90 -10.03 3.55
N GLU A 38 7.03 -9.84 4.23
CA GLU A 38 7.61 -10.84 5.12
C GLU A 38 6.89 -10.89 6.49
N LYS A 39 6.20 -9.81 6.85
CA LYS A 39 5.39 -9.73 8.09
C LYS A 39 3.97 -10.26 7.90
N ILE A 40 3.56 -10.58 6.67
CA ILE A 40 2.24 -11.14 6.39
C ILE A 40 2.18 -12.59 6.89
N ASN A 41 1.41 -12.80 7.95
CA ASN A 41 1.09 -14.12 8.46
C ASN A 41 -0.38 -14.20 8.92
N LYS A 42 -0.85 -15.41 9.25
CA LYS A 42 -2.24 -15.64 9.69
C LYS A 42 -2.65 -14.78 10.88
N THR A 43 -1.71 -14.43 11.77
CA THR A 43 -1.97 -13.57 12.93
C THR A 43 -2.13 -12.11 12.50
N TYR A 44 -1.25 -11.62 11.63
CA TYR A 44 -1.31 -10.27 11.08
C TYR A 44 -2.64 -10.02 10.35
N LEU A 45 -3.09 -10.98 9.52
CA LEU A 45 -4.34 -10.88 8.77
C LEU A 45 -5.60 -10.82 9.65
N LYS A 46 -5.58 -11.43 10.85
CA LYS A 46 -6.69 -11.36 11.80
C LYS A 46 -6.86 -9.96 12.40
N ASN A 47 -5.76 -9.21 12.53
CA ASN A 47 -5.79 -7.86 13.08
C ASN A 47 -6.22 -6.82 12.03
N PHE A 48 -5.98 -7.09 10.75
CA PHE A 48 -6.30 -6.17 9.65
C PHE A 48 -7.81 -6.01 9.39
N LYS A 49 -8.64 -6.98 9.80
CA LYS A 49 -10.11 -6.96 9.58
C LYS A 49 -10.93 -6.22 10.66
N LYS A 50 -10.28 -5.50 11.57
CA LYS A 50 -10.94 -4.82 12.70
C LYS A 50 -11.08 -3.29 12.56
N GLY A 51 -10.73 -2.73 11.40
CA GLY A 51 -10.97 -1.32 11.07
C GLY A 51 -12.28 -1.13 10.31
#